data_AF-A0A6V7VV18-F1
#
_entry.id   AF-A0A6V7VV18-F1
#
_cell.length_a   1.000
_cell.length_b   1.000
_cell.length_c   1.000
_cell.angle_alpha   90.00
_cell.angle_beta   90.00
_cell.angle_gamma   90.00
#
_symmetry.space_group_name_H-M   'P 1'
#
loop_
_entity.id
_entity.type
_entity.pdbx_description
1 polymer ?
#
loop_
_entity_poly.entity_id
_entity_poly.type
_entity_poly.pdbx_seq_one_letter_code
_entity_poly.pdbx_strand_id
1 'polypeptide(L)'
;MITKINVPLWLCALIDILPIAGSFNIYSLMLVIAIDRILSIFFPIWYSSRGDSFHFPFMYGISSLFPLTFIIFVIITVLQDPMRQNFCFLSDLITLKGEGNFHVACLVFNWTTVACYILLIFKVFWEGKKGKCE
;
A
#
# COMPACT_ATOMS: atom_id res chain seq x y z
N MET A 1 8.73 0.41 40.05
CA MET A 1 9.71 1.43 39.59
C MET A 1 9.89 1.22 38.09
N ILE A 2 9.15 1.94 37.26
CA ILE A 2 9.29 1.85 35.80
C ILE A 2 10.56 2.62 35.46
N THR A 3 11.61 1.91 35.09
CA THR A 3 12.85 2.50 34.58
C THR A 3 12.50 3.32 33.34
N LYS A 4 12.69 4.65 33.40
CA LYS A 4 12.66 5.52 32.22
C LYS A 4 13.81 5.10 31.31
N ILE A 5 13.53 4.20 30.37
CA ILE A 5 14.45 3.89 29.28
C ILE A 5 14.40 5.11 28.37
N ASN A 6 15.46 5.92 28.35
CA ASN A 6 15.62 6.99 27.38
C ASN A 6 15.88 6.36 26.01
N VAL A 7 14.80 6.01 25.32
CA VAL A 7 14.88 5.53 23.93
C VAL A 7 15.23 6.72 23.05
N PRO A 8 16.25 6.62 22.20
CA PRO A 8 16.61 7.74 21.34
C PRO A 8 15.49 7.99 20.32
N LEU A 9 15.21 9.27 20.04
CA LEU A 9 14.09 9.72 19.20
C LEU A 9 14.04 9.03 17.82
N TRP A 10 15.20 8.81 17.21
CA TRP A 10 15.30 8.13 15.91
C TRP A 10 14.83 6.67 15.98
N LEU A 11 15.07 5.98 17.10
CA LEU A 11 14.67 4.59 17.27
C LEU A 11 13.16 4.48 17.50
N CYS A 12 12.56 5.41 18.23
CA CYS A 12 11.10 5.48 18.35
C CYS A 12 10.43 5.80 17.02
N ALA A 13 10.95 6.78 16.27
CA ALA A 13 10.44 7.07 14.93
C ALA A 13 10.56 5.86 13.99
N LEU A 14 11.65 5.10 14.07
CA LEU A 14 11.83 3.89 13.25
C LEU A 14 10.79 2.80 13.59
N ILE A 15 10.58 2.54 14.89
CA ILE A 15 9.63 1.52 15.37
C ILE A 15 8.19 1.85 14.93
N ASP A 16 7.83 3.13 14.88
CA ASP A 16 6.48 3.56 14.44
C ASP A 16 6.33 3.59 12.91
N ILE A 17 7.35 4.07 12.19
CA ILE A 17 7.30 4.21 10.73
C ILE A 17 7.32 2.85 10.04
N LEU A 18 8.11 1.90 10.53
CA LEU A 18 8.30 0.59 9.89
C LEU A 18 6.99 -0.22 9.69
N PRO A 19 6.12 -0.42 10.71
CA PRO A 19 4.87 -1.15 10.53
C PRO A 19 3.88 -0.41 9.62
N ILE A 20 3.85 0.93 9.65
CA ILE A 20 3.00 1.72 8.74
C ILE A 20 3.47 1.58 7.29
N ALA A 21 4.78 1.77 7.07
CA ALA A 21 5.40 1.60 5.76
C ALA A 21 5.14 0.21 5.19
N GLY A 22 5.32 -0.83 6.02
CA GLY A 22 5.03 -2.20 5.66
C GLY A 22 3.56 -2.40 5.27
N SER A 23 2.63 -1.85 6.06
CA SER A 23 1.20 -1.94 5.78
C SER A 23 0.82 -1.27 4.46
N PHE A 24 1.31 -0.06 4.19
CA PHE A 24 1.07 0.62 2.92
C PHE A 24 1.68 -0.08 1.72
N ASN A 25 2.87 -0.67 1.90
CA ASN A 25 3.47 -1.48 0.85
C ASN A 25 2.58 -2.68 0.52
N ILE A 26 2.01 -3.36 1.52
CA ILE A 26 1.08 -4.48 1.30
C ILE A 26 -0.16 -4.02 0.52
N TYR A 27 -0.79 -2.90 0.90
CA TYR A 27 -1.96 -2.36 0.18
C TYR A 27 -1.65 -1.98 -1.27
N SER A 28 -0.51 -1.32 -1.49
CA SER A 28 -0.04 -0.94 -2.84
C SER A 28 0.23 -2.20 -3.69
N LEU A 29 0.86 -3.21 -3.11
CA LEU A 29 1.14 -4.48 -3.78
C LEU A 29 -0.13 -5.25 -4.14
N MET A 30 -1.10 -5.30 -3.21
CA MET A 30 -2.41 -5.94 -3.48
C MET A 30 -3.10 -5.32 -4.68
N LEU A 31 -3.08 -3.99 -4.81
CA LEU A 31 -3.66 -3.29 -5.94
C LEU A 31 -2.91 -3.61 -7.24
N VAL A 32 -1.57 -3.60 -7.23
CA VAL A 32 -0.76 -3.93 -8.40
C VAL A 32 -1.01 -5.35 -8.87
N ILE A 33 -1.10 -6.31 -7.95
CA ILE A 33 -1.45 -7.70 -8.27
C ILE A 33 -2.85 -7.77 -8.90
N ALA A 34 -3.83 -7.04 -8.37
CA ALA A 34 -5.18 -7.03 -8.94
C ALA A 34 -5.19 -6.44 -10.37
N ILE A 35 -4.44 -5.37 -10.63
CA ILE A 35 -4.28 -4.76 -11.95
C ILE A 35 -3.58 -5.73 -12.92
N ASP A 36 -2.51 -6.38 -12.47
CA ASP A 36 -1.79 -7.39 -13.25
C ASP A 36 -2.72 -8.51 -13.75
N ARG A 37 -3.58 -9.02 -12.84
CA ARG A 37 -4.60 -10.01 -13.20
C ARG A 37 -5.63 -9.48 -14.18
N ILE A 38 -6.08 -8.22 -14.04
CA ILE A 38 -6.99 -7.58 -15.01
C ILE A 38 -6.34 -7.51 -16.39
N LEU A 39 -5.11 -7.03 -16.49
CA LEU A 39 -4.42 -6.91 -17.78
C LEU A 39 -4.24 -8.28 -18.44
N SER A 40 -3.91 -9.30 -17.66
CA SER A 40 -3.77 -10.69 -18.14
C SER A 40 -5.07 -11.25 -18.73
N ILE A 41 -6.23 -11.01 -18.08
CA ILE A 41 -7.52 -11.54 -18.55
C ILE A 41 -8.10 -10.72 -19.71
N PHE A 42 -8.00 -9.39 -19.67
CA PHE A 42 -8.60 -8.53 -20.70
C PHE A 42 -7.74 -8.44 -21.97
N PHE A 43 -6.42 -8.52 -21.85
CA PHE A 43 -5.48 -8.34 -22.97
C PHE A 43 -4.40 -9.43 -23.03
N PRO A 44 -4.78 -10.73 -23.15
CA PRO A 44 -3.84 -11.85 -23.04
C PRO A 44 -2.72 -11.82 -24.10
N ILE A 45 -3.03 -11.44 -25.34
CA ILE A 45 -2.07 -11.40 -26.45
C ILE A 45 -0.99 -10.32 -26.21
N TRP A 46 -1.41 -9.13 -25.81
CA TRP A 46 -0.50 -8.03 -25.50
C TRP A 46 0.31 -8.31 -24.25
N TYR A 47 -0.32 -8.90 -23.23
CA TYR A 47 0.32 -9.29 -21.98
C TYR A 47 1.42 -10.34 -22.23
N SER A 48 1.11 -11.39 -23.02
CA SER A 48 2.09 -12.43 -23.41
C SER A 48 3.24 -11.90 -24.26
N SER A 49 3.01 -10.85 -25.08
CA SER A 49 4.01 -10.26 -25.95
C SER A 49 5.08 -9.45 -25.20
N ARG A 50 4.78 -8.92 -24.01
CA ARG A 50 5.65 -7.97 -23.31
C ARG A 50 6.77 -8.61 -22.49
N GLY A 51 6.70 -9.91 -22.23
CA GLY A 51 7.69 -10.66 -21.45
C GLY A 51 7.72 -10.22 -19.97
N ASP A 52 7.67 -11.19 -19.06
CA ASP A 52 7.54 -10.96 -17.61
C ASP A 52 8.69 -10.12 -17.01
N SER A 53 9.84 -10.06 -17.69
CA SER A 53 11.10 -9.54 -17.15
C SER A 53 11.12 -8.02 -16.94
N PHE A 54 10.38 -7.22 -17.73
CA PHE A 54 10.42 -5.75 -17.61
C PHE A 54 9.19 -5.14 -16.94
N HIS A 55 8.02 -5.76 -17.11
CA HIS A 55 6.77 -5.20 -16.58
C HIS A 55 6.65 -5.36 -15.06
N PHE A 56 7.01 -6.54 -14.53
CA PHE A 56 6.93 -6.83 -13.11
C PHE A 56 7.81 -5.91 -12.24
N PRO A 57 9.12 -5.74 -12.53
CA PRO A 57 9.98 -4.90 -11.71
C PRO A 57 9.57 -3.43 -11.76
N PHE A 58 9.10 -2.95 -12.90
CA PHE A 58 8.66 -1.56 -13.06
C PHE A 58 7.38 -1.28 -12.26
N MET A 59 6.38 -2.18 -12.34
CA MET A 59 5.14 -2.06 -11.56
C MET A 59 5.39 -2.16 -10.06
N TYR A 60 6.26 -3.08 -9.63
CA TYR A 60 6.71 -3.18 -8.24
C TYR A 60 7.48 -1.93 -7.79
N GLY A 61 8.36 -1.42 -8.64
CA GLY A 61 9.12 -0.19 -8.37
C GLY A 61 8.19 1.00 -8.14
N ILE A 62 7.19 1.19 -9.01
CA ILE A 62 6.18 2.25 -8.85
C ILE A 62 5.36 2.04 -7.56
N SER A 63 4.96 0.80 -7.26
CA SER A 63 4.23 0.46 -6.03
C SER A 63 4.97 0.89 -4.78
N SER A 64 6.31 0.76 -4.77
CA SER A 64 7.17 1.13 -3.65
C SER A 64 7.38 2.64 -3.46
N LEU A 65 7.13 3.47 -4.49
CA LEU A 65 7.21 4.93 -4.36
C LEU A 65 6.12 5.48 -3.43
N PHE A 66 4.95 4.83 -3.41
CA PHE A 66 3.84 5.23 -2.56
C PHE A 66 4.17 5.16 -1.05
N PRO A 67 4.60 4.02 -0.47
CA PRO A 67 5.00 3.98 0.94
C PRO A 67 6.22 4.87 1.20
N LEU A 68 7.14 5.03 0.24
CA LEU A 68 8.34 5.85 0.40
C LEU A 68 8.01 7.34 0.54
N THR A 69 7.07 7.87 -0.25
CA THR A 69 6.59 9.25 -0.11
C THR A 69 5.89 9.49 1.23
N PHE A 70 5.11 8.52 1.72
CA PHE A 70 4.48 8.59 3.04
C PHE A 70 5.52 8.60 4.17
N ILE A 71 6.53 7.73 4.10
CA ILE A 71 7.64 7.69 5.07
C ILE A 71 8.37 9.04 5.10
N ILE A 72 8.70 9.62 3.95
CA ILE A 72 9.37 10.92 3.87
C ILE A 72 8.52 12.01 4.52
N PHE A 73 7.22 12.05 4.22
CA PHE A 73 6.29 13.00 4.83
C PHE A 73 6.30 12.88 6.36
N VAL A 74 6.18 11.66 6.89
CA VAL A 74 6.21 11.41 8.33
C VAL A 74 7.55 11.84 8.93
N ILE A 75 8.69 11.48 8.34
CA ILE A 75 10.02 11.90 8.81
C ILE A 75 10.12 13.43 8.89
N ILE A 76 9.69 14.16 7.86
CA ILE A 76 9.72 15.62 7.83
C ILE A 76 8.86 16.20 8.97
N THR A 77 7.64 15.69 9.14
CA THR A 77 6.75 16.17 10.21
C THR A 77 7.28 15.87 11.60
N VAL A 78 7.95 14.73 11.80
CA VAL A 78 8.56 14.36 13.08
C VAL A 78 9.78 15.22 13.40
N LEU A 79 10.61 15.53 12.40
CA LEU A 79 11.82 16.35 12.58
C LEU A 79 11.52 17.81 12.88
N GLN A 80 10.34 18.31 12.50
CA GLN A 80 9.95 19.71 12.71
C GLN A 80 9.45 20.01 14.14
N ASP A 81 9.16 19.00 14.96
CA ASP A 81 8.52 19.19 16.26
C ASP A 81 9.49 18.98 17.45
N PRO A 82 10.07 20.05 18.04
CA PRO A 82 11.15 19.94 19.02
C PRO A 82 10.72 19.43 20.41
N MET A 83 9.41 19.32 20.68
CA MET A 83 8.86 18.93 21.99
C MET A 83 8.66 17.41 22.16
N ARG A 84 8.96 16.60 21.12
CA ARG A 84 8.58 15.18 21.05
C ARG A 84 9.56 14.21 21.71
N GLN A 85 10.22 14.60 22.79
CA GLN A 85 11.39 13.87 23.30
C GLN A 85 11.10 12.55 24.05
N ASN A 86 9.86 12.13 24.32
CA ASN A 86 9.63 10.98 25.21
C ASN A 86 8.41 10.08 24.91
N PHE A 87 7.73 10.22 23.77
CA PHE A 87 6.53 9.43 23.45
C PHE A 87 6.71 8.71 22.12
N CYS A 88 6.50 7.39 22.15
CA CYS A 88 6.69 6.47 21.02
C CYS A 88 5.35 5.80 20.67
N PHE A 89 4.30 6.63 20.52
CA PHE A 89 2.96 6.19 20.18
C PHE A 89 2.55 6.77 18.83
N LEU A 90 2.06 5.88 17.97
CA LEU A 90 1.56 6.17 16.63
C LEU A 90 0.49 7.28 16.59
N SER A 91 -0.42 7.29 17.59
CA SER A 91 -1.49 8.27 17.70
C SER A 91 -0.96 9.70 17.84
N ASP A 92 0.16 9.85 18.54
CA ASP A 92 0.81 11.13 18.73
C ASP A 92 1.54 11.54 17.46
N LEU A 93 2.14 10.58 16.73
CA LEU A 93 2.89 10.80 15.49
C LEU A 93 2.02 11.39 14.38
N ILE A 94 0.86 10.75 14.18
CA ILE A 94 0.00 10.98 13.04
C ILE A 94 -0.97 12.15 13.30
N THR A 95 -1.19 12.55 14.56
CA THR A 95 -2.27 13.46 15.00
C THR A 95 -3.66 12.95 14.60
N LEU A 96 -4.72 13.37 15.30
CA LEU A 96 -6.10 12.92 15.03
C LEU A 96 -6.51 13.09 13.55
N LYS A 97 -5.95 14.10 12.87
CA LYS A 97 -6.21 14.40 11.46
C LYS A 97 -5.45 13.49 10.49
N GLY A 98 -4.22 13.10 10.82
CA GLY A 98 -3.49 12.14 9.99
C GLY A 98 -4.05 10.72 10.12
N GLU A 99 -4.68 10.39 11.24
CA GLU A 99 -5.22 9.05 11.49
C GLU A 99 -6.42 8.82 10.58
N GLY A 100 -7.28 9.84 10.46
CA GLY A 100 -8.34 9.87 9.46
C GLY A 100 -7.82 9.71 8.04
N ASN A 101 -6.77 10.45 7.65
CA ASN A 101 -6.18 10.34 6.31
C ASN A 101 -5.59 8.94 6.03
N PHE A 102 -4.94 8.33 7.04
CA PHE A 102 -4.42 6.97 6.97
C PHE A 102 -5.54 5.96 6.70
N HIS A 103 -6.60 6.00 7.51
CA HIS A 103 -7.74 5.10 7.34
C HIS A 103 -8.45 5.29 5.99
N VAL A 104 -8.61 6.53 5.54
CA VAL A 104 -9.19 6.83 4.22
C VAL A 104 -8.32 6.25 3.11
N ALA A 105 -7.00 6.42 3.18
CA ALA A 105 -6.09 5.84 2.18
C ALA A 105 -6.20 4.31 2.13
N CYS A 106 -6.12 3.63 3.27
CA CYS A 106 -6.30 2.18 3.36
C CYS A 106 -7.64 1.72 2.81
N LEU A 107 -8.72 2.46 3.12
CA LEU A 107 -10.07 2.16 2.65
C LEU A 107 -10.16 2.29 1.12
N VAL A 108 -9.58 3.35 0.54
CA VAL A 108 -9.53 3.54 -0.92
C VAL A 108 -8.79 2.39 -1.62
N PHE A 109 -7.61 1.98 -1.12
CA PHE A 109 -6.87 0.85 -1.70
C PHE A 109 -7.68 -0.45 -1.62
N ASN A 110 -8.32 -0.70 -0.48
CA ASN A 110 -9.09 -1.91 -0.28
C ASN A 110 -10.32 -1.96 -1.21
N TRP A 111 -11.12 -0.90 -1.27
CA TRP A 111 -12.27 -0.83 -2.17
C TRP A 111 -11.90 -0.92 -3.64
N THR A 112 -10.79 -0.28 -4.04
CA THR A 112 -10.29 -0.38 -5.42
C THR A 112 -9.89 -1.81 -5.75
N THR A 113 -9.18 -2.48 -4.84
CA THR A 113 -8.77 -3.89 -5.00
C THR A 113 -9.99 -4.81 -5.10
N VAL A 114 -11.00 -4.63 -4.23
CA VAL A 114 -12.25 -5.39 -4.27
C VAL A 114 -12.98 -5.17 -5.60
N ALA A 115 -13.08 -3.92 -6.06
CA ALA A 115 -13.70 -3.61 -7.35
C ALA A 115 -13.00 -4.33 -8.51
N CYS A 116 -11.66 -4.36 -8.50
CA CYS A 116 -10.88 -5.10 -9.49
C CYS A 116 -11.23 -6.61 -9.49
N TYR A 117 -11.32 -7.23 -8.31
CA TYR A 117 -11.70 -8.64 -8.21
C TYR A 117 -13.14 -8.93 -8.62
N ILE A 118 -14.09 -8.03 -8.33
CA ILE A 118 -15.47 -8.17 -8.80
C ILE A 118 -15.52 -8.14 -10.33
N LEU A 119 -14.77 -7.24 -10.97
CA LEU A 119 -14.68 -7.17 -12.43
C LEU A 119 -14.08 -8.44 -13.04
N LEU A 120 -13.03 -8.99 -12.41
CA LEU A 120 -12.42 -10.26 -12.81
C LEU A 120 -13.43 -11.41 -12.76
N ILE A 121 -14.16 -11.54 -11.66
CA ILE A 121 -15.17 -12.59 -11.48
C ILE A 121 -16.27 -12.46 -12.54
N PHE A 122 -16.79 -11.25 -12.75
CA PHE A 122 -17.81 -11.00 -13.76
C PHE A 122 -17.35 -11.39 -15.16
N LYS A 123 -16.10 -11.03 -15.52
CA LYS A 123 -15.50 -11.37 -16.81
C LYS A 123 -15.36 -12.88 -17.00
N VAL A 124 -14.90 -13.61 -15.98
CA VAL A 124 -14.79 -15.08 -16.01
C VAL A 124 -16.16 -15.73 -16.20
N PHE A 125 -17.19 -15.29 -15.47
CA PHE A 125 -18.54 -15.81 -15.65
C PHE A 125 -19.11 -15.53 -17.05
N TRP A 126 -18.81 -14.36 -17.62
CA TRP A 126 -19.25 -13.99 -18.96
C TRP A 126 -18.65 -14.89 -20.04
N GLU A 127 -17.33 -15.15 -19.97
CA GLU A 127 -16.67 -16.04 -20.94
C GLU A 127 -17.09 -17.50 -20.77
N GLY A 128 -17.27 -17.96 -19.52
CA GLY A 128 -17.81 -19.29 -19.25
C GLY A 128 -19.23 -19.52 -19.79
N LYS A 129 -20.04 -18.46 -19.95
CA LYS A 129 -21.34 -18.53 -20.64
C LYS A 129 -21.21 -18.54 -22.15
N LYS A 130 -20.29 -17.76 -22.73
CA LYS A 130 -20.05 -17.75 -24.19
C LYS A 130 -19.63 -19.12 -24.71
N GLY A 131 -18.76 -19.83 -24.00
CA GLY A 131 -18.29 -21.17 -24.41
C GLY A 131 -19.33 -22.29 -24.27
N LYS A 132 -20.55 -22.01 -23.81
CA LYS A 132 -21.67 -22.99 -23.72
C LYS A 132 -22.78 -22.71 -24.73
N CYS A 133 -22.64 -21.69 -25.57
CA CYS A 133 -23.61 -21.32 -26.60
C CYS A 133 -23.16 -21.72 -28.02
N GLU A 134 -22.06 -22.45 -28.14
CA GLU A 134 -21.66 -23.21 -29.34
C GLU A 134 -21.86 -24.70 -29.09
#